data_AF-I9TDM6-F1
#
_entry.id   AF-I9TDM6-F1
#
_cell.length_a   1.000
_cell.length_b   1.000
_cell.length_c   1.000
_cell.angle_alpha   90.00
_cell.angle_beta   90.00
_cell.angle_gamma   90.00
#
_symmetry.space_group_name_H-M   'P 1'
#
loop_
_entity.id
_entity.type
_entity.pdbx_description
1 polymer ?
#
loop_
_entity_poly.entity_id
_entity_poly.type
_entity_poly.pdbx_seq_one_letter_code
_entity_poly.pdbx_strand_id
1 'polypeptide(L)'
;MKLIKKRQVRNKYIYVAFASLVLMCLSYYGYHRFKIGYGIAIESRHYFKKAKAFFFNYEFFGNVVDRKYIEGDATAYFIVVRLDSDIIIPEWGRTFYYNYYVFDLDNNTMQFLVSKQIYNNVSQGDCILKRKNSDSIYINNKSYLLFSKEALKWIP
;
A
#
# COMPACT_ATOMS: atom_id res chain seq x y z
N MET A 1 -50.33 -30.40 -35.42
CA MET A 1 -49.40 -29.28 -35.75
C MET A 1 -49.52 -28.05 -34.82
N LYS A 2 -50.72 -27.51 -34.53
CA LYS A 2 -50.91 -26.31 -33.66
C LYS A 2 -50.40 -26.49 -32.21
N LEU A 3 -50.59 -27.65 -31.58
CA LEU A 3 -50.17 -27.94 -30.20
C LEU A 3 -48.63 -27.98 -30.03
N ILE A 4 -47.92 -28.51 -31.02
CA ILE A 4 -46.45 -28.62 -31.02
C ILE A 4 -45.81 -27.22 -31.12
N LYS A 5 -46.33 -26.35 -31.99
CA LYS A 5 -45.92 -24.94 -32.09
C LYS A 5 -46.14 -24.18 -30.78
N LYS A 6 -47.30 -24.36 -30.11
CA LYS A 6 -47.62 -23.68 -28.84
C LYS A 6 -46.68 -24.12 -27.70
N ARG A 7 -46.29 -25.40 -27.68
CA ARG A 7 -45.34 -25.97 -26.70
C ARG A 7 -43.90 -25.49 -26.95
N GLN A 8 -43.46 -25.40 -28.20
CA GLN A 8 -42.17 -24.80 -28.58
C GLN A 8 -42.06 -23.32 -28.18
N VAL A 9 -43.13 -22.54 -28.46
CA VAL A 9 -43.19 -21.12 -28.10
C VAL A 9 -43.11 -20.92 -26.59
N ARG A 10 -43.86 -21.73 -25.80
CA ARG A 10 -43.80 -21.69 -24.33
C ARG A 10 -42.41 -22.05 -23.78
N ASN A 11 -41.76 -23.07 -24.33
CA ASN A 11 -40.40 -23.45 -23.92
C ASN A 11 -39.41 -22.33 -24.23
N LYS A 12 -39.52 -21.64 -25.38
CA LYS A 12 -38.68 -20.47 -25.71
C LYS A 12 -38.81 -19.35 -24.67
N TYR A 13 -40.03 -19.04 -24.21
CA TYR A 13 -40.23 -18.04 -23.15
C TYR A 13 -39.64 -18.47 -21.80
N ILE A 14 -39.72 -19.76 -21.46
CA ILE A 14 -39.10 -20.30 -20.25
C ILE A 14 -37.57 -20.18 -20.33
N TYR A 15 -36.96 -20.51 -21.48
CA TYR A 15 -35.52 -20.35 -21.69
C TYR A 15 -35.09 -18.88 -21.62
N VAL A 16 -35.86 -17.97 -22.22
CA VAL A 16 -35.57 -16.53 -22.15
C VAL A 16 -35.68 -16.03 -20.70
N ALA A 17 -36.73 -16.40 -19.97
CA ALA A 17 -36.90 -16.01 -18.57
C ALA A 17 -35.76 -16.55 -17.69
N PHE A 18 -35.36 -17.80 -17.90
CA PHE A 18 -34.23 -18.41 -17.18
C PHE A 18 -32.90 -17.73 -17.53
N ALA A 19 -32.63 -17.47 -18.81
CA ALA A 19 -31.43 -16.75 -19.24
C ALA A 19 -31.38 -15.33 -18.66
N SER A 20 -32.50 -14.61 -18.63
CA SER A 20 -32.60 -13.28 -18.02
C SER A 20 -32.34 -13.33 -16.51
N LEU A 21 -32.86 -14.34 -15.80
CA LEU A 21 -32.58 -14.54 -14.38
C LEU A 21 -31.09 -14.79 -14.12
N VAL A 22 -30.47 -15.68 -14.90
CA VAL A 22 -29.03 -15.98 -14.80
C VAL A 22 -28.19 -14.73 -15.06
N LEU A 23 -28.54 -13.94 -16.08
CA LEU A 23 -27.84 -12.69 -16.41
C LEU A 23 -27.98 -11.65 -15.29
N MET A 24 -29.15 -11.57 -14.65
CA MET A 24 -29.38 -10.72 -13.49
C MET A 24 -28.55 -11.15 -12.27
N CYS A 25 -28.43 -12.45 -12.02
CA CYS A 25 -27.59 -12.97 -10.93
C CYS A 25 -26.10 -12.69 -11.18
N LEU A 26 -25.62 -12.89 -12.41
CA LEU A 26 -24.23 -12.62 -12.78
C LEU A 26 -23.89 -11.13 -12.69
N SER A 27 -24.78 -10.24 -13.16
CA SER A 27 -24.57 -8.80 -13.08
C SER A 27 -24.58 -8.30 -11.63
N TYR A 28 -25.48 -8.82 -10.78
CA TYR A 28 -25.51 -8.51 -9.35
C TYR A 28 -24.23 -8.93 -8.64
N TYR A 29 -23.76 -10.15 -8.88
CA TYR A 29 -22.51 -10.65 -8.30
C TYR A 29 -21.29 -9.85 -8.77
N GLY A 30 -21.22 -9.53 -10.06
CA GLY A 30 -20.18 -8.69 -10.64
C GLY A 30 -20.17 -7.28 -10.04
N TYR A 31 -21.35 -6.66 -9.88
CA TYR A 31 -21.47 -5.34 -9.26
C TYR A 31 -20.99 -5.34 -7.80
N HIS A 32 -21.34 -6.35 -7.00
CA HIS A 32 -20.89 -6.45 -5.61
C HIS A 32 -19.38 -6.63 -5.49
N ARG A 33 -18.79 -7.54 -6.28
CA ARG A 33 -17.34 -7.73 -6.35
C ARG A 33 -16.64 -6.44 -6.75
N PHE A 34 -17.16 -5.74 -7.75
CA PHE A 34 -16.64 -4.46 -8.20
C PHE A 34 -16.73 -3.39 -7.10
N LYS A 35 -17.87 -3.27 -6.42
CA LYS A 35 -18.07 -2.30 -5.32
C LYS A 35 -17.09 -2.54 -4.17
N ILE A 36 -16.91 -3.81 -3.76
CA ILE A 36 -15.95 -4.18 -2.72
C ILE A 36 -14.52 -3.86 -3.16
N GLY A 37 -14.12 -4.27 -4.37
CA GLY A 37 -12.79 -3.99 -4.91
C GLY A 37 -12.50 -2.49 -5.03
N TYR A 38 -13.49 -1.71 -5.46
CA TYR A 38 -13.39 -0.26 -5.56
C TYR A 38 -13.26 0.42 -4.20
N GLY A 39 -14.02 -0.05 -3.20
CA GLY A 39 -13.90 0.38 -1.80
C GLY A 39 -12.48 0.14 -1.25
N ILE A 40 -11.97 -1.09 -1.41
CA ILE A 40 -10.60 -1.45 -1.00
C ILE A 40 -9.55 -0.56 -1.69
N ALA A 41 -9.72 -0.29 -2.98
CA ALA A 41 -8.81 0.59 -3.72
C ALA A 41 -8.82 2.04 -3.22
N ILE A 42 -9.98 2.60 -2.87
CA ILE A 42 -10.08 3.94 -2.28
C ILE A 42 -9.39 3.99 -0.93
N GLU A 43 -9.68 3.03 -0.05
CA GLU A 43 -9.09 2.96 1.28
C GLU A 43 -7.56 2.83 1.20
N SER A 44 -7.07 1.95 0.33
CA SER A 44 -5.63 1.76 0.10
C SER A 44 -4.95 3.04 -0.36
N ARG A 45 -5.56 3.80 -1.29
CA ARG A 45 -5.05 5.10 -1.75
C ARG A 45 -5.06 6.14 -0.63
N HIS A 46 -6.08 6.13 0.22
CA HIS A 46 -6.19 7.04 1.37
C HIS A 46 -5.07 6.79 2.37
N TYR A 47 -4.86 5.52 2.75
CA TYR A 47 -3.78 5.14 3.66
C TYR A 47 -2.39 5.41 3.06
N PHE A 48 -2.21 5.16 1.76
CA PHE A 48 -1.00 5.53 1.05
C PHE A 48 -0.68 7.02 1.19
N LYS A 49 -1.67 7.89 0.90
CA LYS A 49 -1.50 9.35 0.98
C LYS A 49 -1.17 9.79 2.41
N LYS A 50 -1.84 9.21 3.42
CA LYS A 50 -1.55 9.48 4.84
C LYS A 50 -0.12 9.09 5.21
N ALA A 51 0.32 7.89 4.84
CA ALA A 51 1.67 7.41 5.12
C ALA A 51 2.73 8.29 4.44
N LYS A 52 2.49 8.70 3.20
CA LYS A 52 3.43 9.56 2.46
C LYS A 52 3.50 10.96 3.07
N ALA A 53 2.34 11.52 3.46
CA ALA A 53 2.27 12.78 4.16
C ALA A 53 2.95 12.73 5.54
N PHE A 54 2.93 11.58 6.24
CA PHE A 54 3.70 11.40 7.48
C PHE A 54 5.17 11.67 7.25
N PHE A 55 5.83 10.89 6.41
CA PHE A 55 7.26 11.08 6.22
C PHE A 55 7.64 12.42 5.59
N PHE A 56 6.78 12.98 4.72
CA PHE A 56 7.04 14.30 4.16
C PHE A 56 7.10 15.37 5.27
N ASN A 57 6.16 15.34 6.21
CA ASN A 57 6.04 16.34 7.28
C ASN A 57 6.84 16.02 8.55
N TYR A 58 7.36 14.80 8.66
CA TYR A 58 8.07 14.34 9.84
C TYR A 58 9.58 14.43 9.68
N GLU A 59 10.23 14.87 10.74
CA GLU A 59 11.69 14.94 10.85
C GLU A 59 12.16 13.89 11.85
N PHE A 60 13.21 13.16 11.50
CA PHE A 60 13.84 12.23 12.41
C PHE A 60 15.33 12.07 12.11
N PHE A 61 16.07 11.72 13.15
CA PHE A 61 17.47 11.37 13.12
C PHE A 61 17.66 10.02 13.82
N GLY A 62 18.66 9.26 13.41
CA GLY A 62 18.95 7.95 14.00
C GLY A 62 19.96 7.15 13.22
N ASN A 63 20.20 5.93 13.66
CA ASN A 63 21.20 5.05 13.05
C ASN A 63 20.54 3.80 12.48
N VAL A 64 21.04 3.32 11.34
CA VAL A 64 20.59 2.04 10.79
C VAL A 64 21.04 0.91 11.68
N VAL A 65 20.09 0.09 12.11
CA VAL A 65 20.36 -1.10 12.94
C VAL A 65 20.27 -2.39 12.14
N ASP A 66 19.46 -2.42 11.08
CA ASP A 66 19.25 -3.61 10.26
C ASP A 66 18.72 -3.26 8.86
N ARG A 67 18.83 -4.20 7.93
CA ARG A 67 18.23 -4.16 6.59
C ARG A 67 17.49 -5.46 6.33
N LYS A 68 16.23 -5.35 5.88
CA LYS A 68 15.39 -6.52 5.61
C LYS A 68 14.99 -6.56 4.14
N TYR A 69 15.19 -7.72 3.54
CA TYR A 69 14.75 -8.04 2.19
C TYR A 69 13.66 -9.09 2.27
N ILE A 70 12.52 -8.81 1.64
CA ILE A 70 11.41 -9.76 1.55
C ILE A 70 11.23 -10.13 0.08
N GLU A 71 11.50 -11.40 -0.23
CA GLU A 71 11.32 -11.97 -1.55
C GLU A 71 9.89 -12.52 -1.71
N GLY A 72 9.25 -12.20 -2.83
CA GLY A 72 7.85 -12.55 -3.14
C GLY A 72 7.33 -11.77 -4.34
N ASP A 73 6.02 -11.85 -4.61
CA ASP A 73 5.36 -11.21 -5.77
C ASP A 73 5.54 -9.67 -5.81
N ALA A 74 5.76 -9.05 -4.66
CA ALA A 74 6.13 -7.65 -4.54
C ALA A 74 7.43 -7.54 -3.74
N THR A 75 8.56 -7.79 -4.40
CA THR A 75 9.90 -7.67 -3.82
C THR A 75 10.05 -6.33 -3.10
N ALA A 76 10.39 -6.36 -1.81
CA ALA A 76 10.43 -5.18 -0.97
C ALA A 76 11.74 -5.05 -0.19
N TYR A 77 12.28 -3.83 -0.17
CA TYR A 77 13.52 -3.47 0.50
C TYR A 77 13.21 -2.56 1.69
N PHE A 78 13.58 -2.99 2.89
CA PHE A 78 13.36 -2.24 4.12
C PHE A 78 14.69 -1.91 4.80
N ILE A 79 14.71 -0.75 5.46
CA ILE A 79 15.75 -0.41 6.42
C ILE A 79 15.10 -0.23 7.79
N VAL A 80 15.82 -0.62 8.83
CA VAL A 80 15.41 -0.44 10.22
C VAL A 80 16.34 0.59 10.84
N VAL A 81 15.75 1.65 11.36
CA VAL A 81 16.47 2.78 11.97
C VAL A 81 16.10 2.84 13.43
N ARG A 82 17.10 2.86 14.31
CA ARG A 82 16.89 3.26 15.71
C ARG A 82 16.83 4.77 15.76
N LEU A 83 15.71 5.28 16.22
CA LEU A 83 15.46 6.70 16.35
C LEU A 83 16.19 7.25 17.58
N ASP A 84 16.59 8.51 17.50
CA ASP A 84 17.06 9.24 18.67
C ASP A 84 15.95 9.32 19.74
N SER A 85 16.31 9.33 21.02
CA SER A 85 15.35 9.27 22.13
C SER A 85 14.46 10.50 22.24
N ASP A 86 14.93 11.63 21.73
CA ASP A 86 14.25 12.92 21.84
C ASP A 86 13.16 13.12 20.77
N ILE A 87 13.00 12.13 19.88
CA ILE A 87 12.09 12.19 18.75
C ILE A 87 10.66 11.86 19.19
N ILE A 88 9.78 12.85 19.12
CA ILE A 88 8.36 12.71 19.46
C ILE A 88 7.59 12.20 18.24
N ILE A 89 7.27 10.90 18.23
CA ILE A 89 6.41 10.30 17.20
C ILE A 89 4.95 10.70 17.45
N PRO A 90 4.31 11.44 16.53
CA PRO A 90 2.92 11.83 16.68
C PRO A 90 1.98 10.62 16.63
N GLU A 91 0.83 10.68 17.30
CA GLU A 91 -0.09 9.54 17.44
C GLU A 91 -0.49 8.89 16.11
N TRP A 92 -0.76 9.69 15.08
CA TRP A 92 -1.10 9.19 13.75
C TRP A 92 0.09 8.54 13.02
N GLY A 93 1.32 8.85 13.41
CA GLY A 93 2.51 8.12 12.99
C GLY A 93 2.60 6.74 13.65
N ARG A 94 1.94 6.52 14.80
CA ARG A 94 1.93 5.22 15.49
C ARG A 94 0.94 4.21 14.88
N THR A 95 0.10 4.64 13.94
CA THR A 95 -0.79 3.71 13.24
C THR A 95 0.06 2.74 12.41
N PHE A 96 0.03 1.46 12.75
CA PHE A 96 0.78 0.42 12.05
C PHE A 96 0.31 0.27 10.61
N TYR A 97 1.19 0.56 9.64
CA TYR A 97 0.93 0.33 8.22
C TYR A 97 1.95 -0.66 7.68
N TYR A 98 1.63 -1.95 7.82
CA TYR A 98 2.47 -3.09 7.42
C TYR A 98 3.05 -3.04 5.99
N ASN A 99 2.56 -2.15 5.12
CA ASN A 99 3.01 -2.00 3.75
C ASN A 99 4.11 -0.94 3.53
N TYR A 100 4.28 0.05 4.42
CA TYR A 100 5.20 1.18 4.17
C TYR A 100 6.16 1.44 5.33
N TYR A 101 5.66 1.36 6.56
CA TYR A 101 6.49 1.52 7.75
C TYR A 101 5.85 0.88 8.98
N VAL A 102 6.70 0.51 9.93
CA VAL A 102 6.31 -0.08 11.21
C VAL A 102 7.19 0.54 12.30
N PHE A 103 6.56 0.99 13.38
CA PHE A 103 7.25 1.43 14.58
C PHE A 103 7.29 0.32 15.61
N ASP A 104 8.46 0.06 16.16
CA ASP A 104 8.64 -0.74 17.35
C ASP A 104 9.02 0.23 18.48
N LEU A 105 8.03 0.52 19.32
CA LEU A 105 8.14 1.50 20.41
C LEU A 105 9.01 0.98 21.55
N ASP A 106 9.08 -0.33 21.76
CA ASP A 106 9.87 -0.93 22.83
C ASP A 106 11.37 -0.78 22.54
N ASN A 107 11.73 -0.91 21.26
CA ASN A 107 13.12 -0.76 20.80
C ASN A 107 13.46 0.64 20.25
N ASN A 108 12.47 1.55 20.24
CA ASN A 108 12.53 2.85 19.56
C ASN A 108 13.07 2.75 18.13
N THR A 109 12.57 1.79 17.36
CA THR A 109 12.97 1.59 15.96
C THR A 109 11.83 1.84 14.99
N MET A 110 12.18 2.29 13.80
CA MET A 110 11.27 2.42 12.67
C MET A 110 11.82 1.60 11.50
N GLN A 111 11.04 0.64 11.04
CA GLN A 111 11.26 -0.06 9.79
C GLN A 111 10.47 0.65 8.69
N PHE A 112 11.07 0.94 7.54
CA PHE A 112 10.34 1.53 6.41
C PHE A 112 10.89 1.14 5.04
N LEU A 113 10.01 1.20 4.06
CA LEU A 113 10.26 0.82 2.67
C LEU A 113 11.14 1.85 1.96
N VAL A 114 12.15 1.38 1.22
CA VAL A 114 13.10 2.20 0.46
C VAL A 114 13.37 1.63 -0.93
N SER A 115 14.01 2.42 -1.80
CA SER A 115 14.49 1.92 -3.10
C SER A 115 15.60 0.89 -2.93
N LYS A 116 15.76 0.01 -3.93
CA LYS A 116 16.93 -0.88 -4.03
C LYS A 116 18.25 -0.10 -3.97
N GLN A 117 18.28 1.10 -4.55
CA GLN A 117 19.44 1.97 -4.51
C GLN A 117 19.79 2.37 -3.08
N ILE A 118 18.82 2.86 -2.30
CA ILE A 118 19.05 3.21 -0.89
C ILE A 118 19.46 1.97 -0.10
N TYR A 119 18.73 0.86 -0.27
CA TYR A 119 19.02 -0.40 0.41
C TYR A 119 20.46 -0.88 0.20
N ASN A 120 20.98 -0.79 -1.03
CA ASN A 120 22.34 -1.20 -1.34
C ASN A 120 23.42 -0.24 -0.82
N ASN A 121 23.07 1.03 -0.62
CA ASN A 121 24.02 2.08 -0.23
C ASN A 121 24.02 2.39 1.27
N VAL A 122 23.29 1.61 2.07
CA VAL A 122 23.21 1.78 3.52
C VAL A 122 23.78 0.56 4.23
N SER A 123 24.47 0.80 5.32
CA SER A 123 25.09 -0.20 6.18
C SER A 123 24.64 0.01 7.62
N GLN A 124 24.74 -1.05 8.43
CA GLN A 124 24.49 -0.95 9.86
C GLN A 124 25.46 0.06 10.48
N GLY A 125 24.94 0.95 11.33
CA GLY A 125 25.66 2.06 11.94
C GLY A 125 25.59 3.37 11.15
N ASP A 126 25.12 3.37 9.91
CA ASP A 126 25.00 4.60 9.13
C ASP A 126 24.01 5.58 9.78
N CYS A 127 24.40 6.86 9.80
CA CYS A 127 23.57 7.93 10.31
C CYS A 127 22.54 8.33 9.26
N ILE A 128 21.28 8.37 9.67
CA ILE A 128 20.14 8.78 8.86
C ILE A 128 19.55 10.07 9.41
N LEU A 129 19.34 11.02 8.51
CA LEU A 129 18.57 12.22 8.75
C LEU A 129 17.46 12.34 7.71
N LYS A 130 16.21 12.40 8.16
CA LYS A 130 15.08 12.80 7.34
C LYS A 130 14.62 14.17 7.79
N ARG A 131 14.70 15.16 6.91
CA ARG A 131 14.25 16.53 7.20
C ARG A 131 12.77 16.70 6.95
N LYS A 132 12.13 17.59 7.70
CA LYS A 132 10.75 18.02 7.44
C LYS A 132 10.61 18.68 6.06
N ASN A 133 9.43 18.52 5.43
CA ASN A 133 9.06 19.06 4.12
C ASN A 133 10.03 18.68 2.99
N SER A 134 10.56 17.46 3.05
CA SER A 134 11.54 16.96 2.08
C SER A 134 11.13 15.60 1.54
N ASP A 135 11.36 15.40 0.24
CA ASP A 135 11.24 14.09 -0.41
C ASP A 135 12.50 13.24 -0.26
N SER A 136 13.55 13.79 0.35
CA SER A 136 14.86 13.15 0.45
C SER A 136 15.12 12.61 1.85
N ILE A 137 15.97 11.60 1.89
CA ILE A 137 16.63 11.10 3.10
C ILE A 137 18.13 11.28 2.95
N TYR A 138 18.80 11.64 4.03
CA TYR A 138 20.24 11.80 4.08
C TYR A 138 20.85 10.60 4.80
N ILE A 139 21.84 9.96 4.19
CA ILE A 139 22.58 8.84 4.75
C ILE A 139 24.05 9.24 4.73
N ASN A 140 24.69 9.38 5.89
CA ASN A 140 26.06 9.87 6.03
C ASN A 140 26.32 11.15 5.19
N ASN A 141 25.42 12.13 5.30
CA ASN A 141 25.41 13.40 4.56
C ASN A 141 25.18 13.32 3.03
N LYS A 142 24.98 12.12 2.46
CA LYS A 142 24.57 11.97 1.05
C LYS A 142 23.05 11.95 0.95
N SER A 143 22.51 12.78 0.06
CA SER A 143 21.06 12.86 -0.18
C SER A 143 20.62 11.76 -1.16
N TYR A 144 19.55 11.07 -0.81
CA TYR A 144 18.84 10.12 -1.66
C TYR A 144 17.38 10.52 -1.74
N LEU A 145 16.76 10.38 -2.91
CA LEU A 145 15.33 10.58 -3.04
C LEU A 145 14.61 9.41 -2.37
N LEU A 146 13.83 9.70 -1.33
CA LEU A 146 13.06 8.72 -0.57
C LEU A 146 11.65 8.57 -1.15
N PHE A 147 11.04 9.68 -1.58
CA PHE A 147 9.69 9.69 -2.16
C PHE A 147 9.68 10.05 -3.64
N SER A 148 8.89 9.30 -4.42
CA SER A 148 8.52 9.74 -5.76
C SER A 148 7.66 11.02 -5.70
N LYS A 149 7.74 11.88 -6.71
CA LYS A 149 6.81 13.02 -6.86
C LYS A 149 5.40 12.58 -7.30
N GLU A 150 5.24 11.35 -7.78
CA GLU A 150 3.95 10.82 -8.20
C GLU A 150 3.02 10.53 -7.01
N ALA A 151 1.73 10.86 -7.13
CA ALA A 151 0.81 10.85 -6.00
C ALA A 151 0.59 9.48 -5.33
N LEU A 152 0.75 8.38 -6.07
CA LEU A 152 0.49 7.00 -5.61
C LEU A 152 1.72 6.09 -5.71
N LYS A 153 2.92 6.69 -5.70
CA LYS A 153 4.19 5.97 -5.76
C LYS A 153 5.05 6.34 -4.57
N TRP A 154 5.52 5.31 -3.84
CA TRP A 154 6.32 5.50 -2.63
C TRP A 154 7.77 5.77 -3.02
N ILE A 155 8.37 4.81 -3.70
CA ILE A 155 9.77 4.80 -4.10
C ILE A 155 9.94 5.53 -5.45
N PRO A 156 11.01 6.31 -5.67
CA PRO A 156 11.35 6.93 -6.96
C PRO A 156 11.32 5.98 -8.16
#